data_AF-A0A9E3IBH2-F1
#
_entry.id   AF-A0A9E3IBH2-F1
#
_cell.length_a   1.000
_cell.length_b   1.000
_cell.length_c   1.000
_cell.angle_alpha   90.00
_cell.angle_beta   90.00
_cell.angle_gamma   90.00
#
_symmetry.space_group_name_H-M   'P 1'
#
loop_
_entity.id
_entity.type
_entity.pdbx_description
1 polymer ?
#
loop_
_entity_poly.entity_id
_entity_poly.type
_entity_poly.pdbx_seq_one_letter_code
_entity_poly.pdbx_strand_id
1 'polypeptide(L)' 'MSNPNRREQILDLLIQEFRDDGHTVITEEGDVYATVLVQRGPVTIPAAKFNLSTLANQIDRRIG' A
#
# COMPACT_ATOMS: atom_id res chain seq x y z
N MET A 1 15.58 -15.64 5.33
CA MET A 1 14.20 -16.15 5.37
C MET A 1 13.33 -15.05 5.95
N SER A 2 12.35 -14.58 5.19
CA SER A 2 11.39 -13.56 5.63
C SER A 2 10.76 -13.98 6.95
N ASN A 3 10.90 -13.16 7.99
CA ASN A 3 10.12 -13.35 9.21
C ASN A 3 8.65 -13.05 8.84
N PRO A 4 7.73 -14.05 8.85
CA PRO A 4 6.37 -13.88 8.33
C PRO A 4 5.66 -12.69 8.98
N ASN A 5 5.96 -12.45 10.26
CA ASN A 5 5.42 -11.33 11.03
C ASN A 5 5.91 -9.96 10.52
N ARG A 6 7.15 -9.86 10.02
CA ARG A 6 7.72 -8.58 9.56
C ARG A 6 7.11 -8.12 8.25
N ARG A 7 6.90 -9.04 7.30
CA ARG A 7 6.25 -8.70 6.02
C ARG A 7 4.82 -8.22 6.24
N GLU A 8 4.09 -8.86 7.16
CA GLU A 8 2.74 -8.45 7.56
C GLU A 8 2.75 -7.09 8.26
N GLN A 9 3.68 -6.85 9.19
CA GLN A 9 3.86 -5.54 9.82
C GLN A 9 4.15 -4.43 8.80
N ILE A 10 5.00 -4.69 7.80
CA ILE A 10 5.27 -3.71 6.73
C ILE A 10 4.00 -3.43 5.93
N LEU A 11 3.23 -4.47 5.60
CA LEU A 11 1.97 -4.31 4.87
C LEU A 11 0.97 -3.47 5.67
N ASP A 12 0.80 -3.74 6.96
CA ASP A 12 -0.10 -2.98 7.83
C ASP A 12 0.30 -1.51 7.93
N LEU A 13 1.61 -1.23 8.05
CA LEU A 13 2.13 0.14 8.05
C LEU A 13 1.85 0.86 6.71
N LEU A 14 2.06 0.17 5.58
CA LEU A 14 1.73 0.75 4.26
C LEU A 14 0.23 1.02 4.11
N ILE A 15 -0.63 0.12 4.58
CA ILE A 15 -2.09 0.32 4.55
C ILE A 15 -2.47 1.55 5.38
N GLN A 16 -1.91 1.66 6.58
CA GLN A 16 -2.16 2.78 7.47
C GLN A 16 -1.71 4.10 6.84
N GLU A 17 -0.45 4.18 6.38
CA GLU A 17 0.12 5.39 5.76
C GLU A 17 -0.74 5.89 4.60
N PHE A 18 -1.09 5.01 3.65
CA PHE A 18 -1.89 5.42 2.50
C PHE A 18 -3.31 5.86 2.89
N ARG A 19 -3.91 5.26 3.93
CA ARG A 19 -5.23 5.69 4.43
C ARG A 19 -5.15 7.04 5.13
N ASP A 20 -4.11 7.26 5.92
CA ASP A 20 -3.87 8.52 6.64
C ASP A 20 -3.62 9.67 5.65
N ASP A 21 -2.98 9.38 4.51
CA ASP A 21 -2.82 10.30 3.36
C ASP A 21 -4.11 10.50 2.52
N GLY A 22 -5.21 9.86 2.91
CA GLY A 22 -6.50 10.00 2.22
C GLY A 22 -6.61 9.23 0.90
N HIS A 23 -5.74 8.25 0.67
CA HIS A 23 -5.83 7.35 -0.47
C HIS A 23 -6.83 6.21 -0.22
N THR A 24 -7.30 5.61 -1.30
CA THR A 24 -8.24 4.47 -1.20
C THR A 24 -7.45 3.17 -1.17
N VAL A 25 -7.70 2.32 -0.17
CA VAL A 25 -7.07 1.00 -0.05
C VAL A 25 -8.13 -0.09 -0.10
N ILE A 26 -7.95 -1.07 -0.99
CA ILE A 26 -8.87 -2.17 -1.25
C ILE A 26 -8.15 -3.51 -1.33
N THR A 27 -8.88 -4.58 -1.08
CA THR A 27 -8.40 -5.95 -1.30
C THR A 27 -9.06 -6.52 -2.55
N GLU A 28 -8.24 -7.00 -3.49
CA GLU A 28 -8.67 -7.63 -4.73
C GLU A 28 -7.87 -8.92 -4.93
N GLU A 29 -8.55 -10.03 -5.18
CA GLU A 29 -7.92 -11.34 -5.45
C GLU A 29 -6.90 -11.80 -4.38
N GLY A 30 -7.10 -11.38 -3.13
CA GLY A 30 -6.21 -11.71 -2.01
C GLY A 30 -5.00 -10.78 -1.86
N ASP A 31 -4.83 -9.81 -2.75
CA ASP A 31 -3.81 -8.77 -2.67
C ASP A 31 -4.40 -7.42 -2.23
N VAL A 32 -3.58 -6.63 -1.56
CA VAL A 32 -3.96 -5.29 -1.12
C VAL A 32 -3.42 -4.25 -2.10
N TYR A 33 -4.30 -3.37 -2.56
CA TYR A 33 -3.98 -2.30 -3.49
C TYR A 33 -4.34 -0.93 -2.91
N ALA A 34 -3.49 0.06 -3.17
CA ALA A 34 -3.78 1.46 -2.89
C ALA A 34 -3.96 2.23 -4.19
N THR A 35 -5.06 2.97 -4.32
CA THR A 35 -5.28 3.96 -5.37
C THR A 35 -4.89 5.32 -4.83
N VAL A 36 -3.79 5.87 -5.34
CA VAL A 36 -3.32 7.22 -5.02
C VAL A 36 -4.27 8.22 -5.65
N LEU A 37 -4.78 9.09 -4.80
CA LEU A 37 -5.68 10.17 -5.16
C LEU A 37 -4.89 11.47 -5.14
N VAL A 38 -5.01 12.27 -6.20
CA VAL A 38 -4.37 13.59 -6.30
C VAL A 38 -5.42 14.68 -6.43
N GLN A 39 -5.19 15.78 -5.72
CA GLN A 39 -6.05 16.95 -5.80
C GLN A 39 -5.65 17.82 -7.00
N ARG A 40 -6.62 18.12 -7.86
CA ARG A 40 -6.50 19.04 -9.00
C ARG A 40 -7.58 20.10 -8.86
N GLY A 41 -7.27 21.15 -8.10
CA GLY A 41 -8.26 22.18 -7.72
C GLY A 41 -9.35 21.60 -6.81
N PRO A 42 -10.64 21.78 -7.13
CA PRO A 42 -11.74 21.25 -6.30
C PRO A 42 -12.01 19.75 -6.52
N VAL A 43 -11.31 19.11 -7.47
CA VAL A 43 -11.55 17.71 -7.85
C VAL A 43 -10.42 16.83 -7.34
N THR A 44 -10.78 15.65 -6.83
CA THR A 44 -9.84 14.57 -6.51
C THR A 44 -9.94 13.51 -7.60
N ILE A 45 -8.80 13.15 -8.20
CA ILE A 45 -8.74 12.15 -9.28
C ILE A 45 -7.78 11.02 -8.91
N PRO A 46 -8.04 9.77 -9.36
CA PRO A 46 -7.08 8.69 -9.25
C PRO A 46 -5.88 8.95 -10.17
N ALA A 47 -4.67 8.88 -9.63
CA ALA A 47 -3.43 9.07 -10.37
C ALA A 47 -2.68 7.76 -10.64
N ALA A 48 -2.72 6.82 -9.68
CA ALA A 48 -1.99 5.56 -9.77
C ALA A 48 -2.63 4.50 -8.87
N LYS A 49 -2.39 3.22 -9.18
CA LYS A 49 -2.74 2.07 -8.35
C LYS A 49 -1.48 1.27 -8.03
N PHE A 50 -1.23 1.02 -6.76
CA PHE A 50 -0.07 0.28 -6.26
C PHE A 50 -0.50 -1.02 -5.61
N ASN A 51 0.19 -2.13 -5.90
CA ASN A 51 0.03 -3.38 -5.16
C ASN A 51 0.90 -3.31 -3.88
N LEU A 52 0.26 -3.07 -2.74
CA LEU A 52 0.94 -2.96 -1.45
C LEU A 52 1.48 -4.31 -0.97
N SER A 53 0.82 -5.43 -1.30
CA SER A 53 1.34 -6.77 -1.01
C SER A 53 2.74 -6.97 -1.63
N THR A 54 2.88 -6.57 -2.89
CA THR A 54 4.14 -6.69 -3.65
C THR A 54 5.19 -5.74 -3.10
N LEU A 55 4.81 -4.51 -2.76
CA LEU A 55 5.72 -3.54 -2.17
C LEU A 55 6.23 -4.01 -0.80
N ALA A 56 5.36 -4.54 0.05
CA ALA A 56 5.76 -5.12 1.34
C ALA A 56 6.77 -6.26 1.18
N ASN A 57 6.54 -7.14 0.20
CA ASN A 57 7.49 -8.22 -0.14
C ASN A 57 8.85 -7.67 -0.62
N GLN A 58 8.85 -6.60 -1.40
CA GLN A 58 10.09 -5.97 -1.88
C GLN A 58 10.89 -5.33 -0.73
N ILE A 59 10.20 -4.65 0.20
CA ILE A 59 10.82 -4.03 1.38
C ILE A 59 11.38 -5.09 2.32
N ASP A 60 10.61 -6.12 2.67
CA ASP A 60 11.07 -7.20 3.57
C ASP A 60 12.33 -7.89 3.01
N ARG A 61 12.38 -8.15 1.69
CA ARG A 61 13.58 -8.73 1.05
C ARG A 61 14.82 -7.85 1.09
N ARG A 62 14.67 -6.53 1.24
CA ARG A 62 15.79 -5.59 1.22
C ARG A 62 16.29 -5.22 2.61
N ILE A 63 15.45 -5.38 3.62
CA ILE A 63 15.79 -5.18 5.04
C ILE A 63 16.23 -6.50 5.71
N GLY A 64 15.80 -7.65 5.19
CA GLY A 64 16.22 -8.98 5.63
C GLY A 64 17.56 -9.41 5.09
#